data_AF-B9XG19-F1
#
_entry.id   AF-B9XG19-F1
#
_cell.length_a   1.000
_cell.length_b   1.000
_cell.length_c   1.000
_cell.angle_alpha   90.00
_cell.angle_beta   90.00
_cell.angle_gamma   90.00
#
_symmetry.space_group_name_H-M   'P 1'
#
loop_
_entity.id
_entity.type
_entity.pdbx_description
1 polymer ?
#
loop_
_entity_poly.entity_id
_entity_poly.type
_entity_poly.pdbx_seq_one_letter_code
_entity_poly.pdbx_strand_id
1 'polypeptide(L)'
;MKRRCITRLFSKTALLICLGLLGLGTVYAEDLNIKFILVWATNDEAPPEKHKELSAQLEKKLQSGAPYKWKHYYEMHKTNVVLHPKETRKIEMSKHCLLEATNPNDGRIQVNLYGEGKPVSKHVEPLPAGQIVTLGGNAKNDTGWMILIQRKDDKKDADVKPVPAKTEPVKTEPVKTEPVKTEPVKTEPVK
;
A
#
# COMPACT_ATOMS: atom_id res chain seq x y z
N MET A 1 -29.70 33.60 56.68
CA MET A 1 -29.66 32.48 55.73
C MET A 1 -30.34 32.90 54.43
N LYS A 2 -29.62 32.85 53.29
CA LYS A 2 -30.04 32.76 51.86
C LYS A 2 -31.03 33.81 51.30
N ARG A 3 -30.94 34.35 50.07
CA ARG A 3 -29.94 34.41 48.98
C ARG A 3 -30.45 35.49 47.98
N ARG A 4 -29.55 36.40 47.60
CA ARG A 4 -29.41 37.26 46.40
C ARG A 4 -30.48 37.22 45.29
N CYS A 5 -30.83 38.40 44.78
CA CYS A 5 -30.93 38.66 43.34
C CYS A 5 -30.56 40.13 43.08
N ILE A 6 -29.34 40.39 42.60
CA ILE A 6 -28.91 41.70 42.10
C ILE A 6 -28.79 41.61 40.58
N THR A 7 -29.59 42.44 39.96
CA THR A 7 -29.78 42.66 38.53
C THR A 7 -28.53 43.26 37.89
N ARG A 8 -28.16 42.67 36.75
CA ARG A 8 -27.38 43.16 35.60
C ARG A 8 -26.70 44.54 35.72
N LEU A 9 -25.39 44.59 35.50
CA LEU A 9 -24.76 45.73 34.82
C LEU A 9 -23.63 45.28 33.90
N PHE A 10 -23.60 45.90 32.73
CA PHE A 10 -22.78 45.66 31.55
C PHE A 10 -21.27 45.74 31.80
N SER A 11 -20.48 44.85 31.17
CA SER A 11 -19.22 45.27 30.55
C SER A 11 -18.82 44.33 29.42
N LYS A 12 -18.99 44.83 28.19
CA LYS A 12 -18.43 44.29 26.95
C LYS A 12 -16.95 44.67 26.92
N THR A 13 -16.00 43.74 27.04
CA THR A 13 -14.67 43.76 26.38
C THR A 13 -13.75 42.69 26.96
N ALA A 14 -13.48 41.66 26.16
CA ALA A 14 -12.17 40.99 26.03
C ALA A 14 -12.33 39.82 25.04
N LEU A 15 -12.64 40.17 23.79
CA LEU A 15 -12.39 39.29 22.66
C LEU A 15 -10.86 39.28 22.47
N LEU A 16 -10.17 38.43 23.21
CA LEU A 16 -8.73 38.20 23.03
C LEU A 16 -8.57 37.21 21.88
N ILE A 17 -8.25 37.80 20.73
CA ILE A 17 -7.85 37.15 19.49
C ILE A 17 -6.63 36.27 19.79
N CYS A 18 -6.84 34.97 19.99
CA CYS A 18 -5.78 33.98 19.77
C CYS A 18 -5.58 33.88 18.26
N LEU A 19 -4.78 34.83 17.75
CA LEU A 19 -4.31 34.90 16.38
C LEU A 19 -3.64 33.56 16.06
N GLY A 20 -4.20 32.86 15.08
CA GLY A 20 -3.76 31.54 14.67
C GLY A 20 -2.29 31.56 14.21
N LEU A 21 -1.45 30.88 14.98
CA LEU A 21 -0.30 30.20 14.41
C LEU A 21 -0.83 28.93 13.70
N LEU A 22 -1.47 29.15 12.55
CA LEU A 22 -1.62 28.11 11.54
C LEU A 22 -0.21 27.82 11.04
N GLY A 23 0.46 26.89 11.71
CA GLY A 23 1.68 26.29 11.21
C GLY A 23 1.36 25.71 9.83
N LEU A 24 1.96 26.29 8.79
CA LEU A 24 2.17 25.61 7.52
C LEU A 24 3.12 24.44 7.80
N GLY A 25 2.57 23.36 8.36
CA GLY A 25 3.24 22.08 8.40
C GLY A 25 3.49 21.70 6.95
N THR A 26 4.74 21.82 6.53
CA THR A 26 5.20 21.19 5.30
C THR A 26 5.04 19.69 5.52
N VAL A 27 3.97 19.12 4.95
CA VAL A 27 3.86 17.67 4.83
C VAL A 27 4.94 17.28 3.83
N TYR A 28 6.14 17.02 4.34
CA TYR A 28 7.23 16.52 3.51
C TYR A 28 6.80 15.20 2.92
N ALA A 29 6.97 15.12 1.61
CA ALA A 29 6.69 13.93 0.87
C ALA A 29 7.78 12.90 1.17
N GLU A 30 7.49 11.92 2.02
CA GLU A 30 8.48 10.94 2.50
C GLU A 30 8.47 9.66 1.67
N ASP A 31 9.67 9.10 1.46
CA ASP A 31 9.84 7.76 0.90
C ASP A 31 9.27 6.74 1.88
N LEU A 32 8.53 5.75 1.35
CA LEU A 32 8.06 4.62 2.15
C LEU A 32 9.00 3.44 1.95
N ASN A 33 9.78 3.12 2.99
CA ASN A 33 10.53 1.87 3.08
C ASN A 33 9.61 0.76 3.59
N ILE A 34 9.25 -0.19 2.72
CA ILE A 34 8.18 -1.16 2.98
C ILE A 34 8.73 -2.58 2.86
N LYS A 35 8.29 -3.46 3.77
CA LYS A 35 8.48 -4.91 3.71
C LYS A 35 7.13 -5.56 3.42
N PHE A 36 7.08 -6.33 2.35
CA PHE A 36 5.94 -7.18 1.99
C PHE A 36 6.27 -8.64 2.33
N ILE A 37 5.31 -9.34 2.93
CA ILE A 37 5.42 -10.77 3.24
C ILE A 37 4.17 -11.46 2.72
N LEU A 38 4.32 -12.40 1.80
CA LEU A 38 3.25 -13.31 1.39
C LEU A 38 3.18 -14.45 2.40
N VAL A 39 2.01 -14.60 3.01
CA VAL A 39 1.73 -15.62 4.00
C VAL A 39 0.66 -16.56 3.48
N TRP A 40 0.94 -17.85 3.58
CA TRP A 40 -0.04 -18.93 3.42
C TRP A 40 -0.53 -19.35 4.80
N ALA A 41 -1.83 -19.41 5.00
CA ALA A 41 -2.46 -19.76 6.26
C ALA A 41 -3.43 -20.94 6.05
N THR A 42 -3.32 -21.99 6.85
CA THR A 42 -4.10 -23.21 6.66
C THR A 42 -4.38 -23.93 7.99
N ASN A 43 -5.49 -24.66 8.06
CA ASN A 43 -5.81 -25.58 9.15
C ASN A 43 -5.39 -27.03 8.87
N ASP A 44 -4.94 -27.28 7.64
CA ASP A 44 -4.63 -28.59 7.10
C ASP A 44 -3.11 -28.71 6.89
N GLU A 45 -2.69 -29.26 5.74
CA GLU A 45 -1.30 -29.51 5.40
C GLU A 45 -0.55 -28.24 4.98
N ALA A 46 0.74 -28.25 5.25
CA ALA A 46 1.66 -27.21 4.80
C ALA A 46 1.63 -27.06 3.26
N PRO A 47 1.90 -25.86 2.73
CA PRO A 47 1.92 -25.66 1.29
C PRO A 47 2.97 -26.56 0.62
N PRO A 48 2.67 -27.10 -0.57
CA PRO A 48 3.59 -28.01 -1.28
C PRO A 48 4.84 -27.31 -1.81
N GLU A 49 4.77 -25.99 -1.96
CA GLU A 49 5.90 -25.16 -2.34
C GLU A 49 6.86 -24.97 -1.16
N LYS A 50 8.14 -24.70 -1.46
CA LYS A 50 9.14 -24.40 -0.44
C LYS A 50 8.68 -23.21 0.40
N HIS A 51 8.66 -23.42 1.72
CA HIS A 51 8.14 -22.44 2.66
C HIS A 51 9.02 -22.35 3.90
N LYS A 52 8.77 -21.32 4.71
CA LYS A 52 9.32 -21.17 6.06
C LYS A 52 8.18 -20.93 7.03
N GLU A 53 8.27 -21.43 8.25
CA GLU A 53 7.34 -21.02 9.31
C GLU A 53 7.39 -19.52 9.52
N LEU A 54 6.22 -18.92 9.72
CA LEU A 54 6.13 -17.52 10.08
C LEU A 54 6.73 -17.31 11.47
N SER A 55 7.34 -16.14 11.73
CA SER A 55 7.90 -15.90 13.06
C SER A 55 6.81 -15.90 14.13
N ALA A 56 7.10 -16.46 15.30
CA ALA A 56 6.14 -16.60 16.39
C ALA A 56 5.48 -15.26 16.80
N GLN A 57 6.19 -14.12 16.65
CA GLN A 57 5.62 -12.81 16.93
C GLN A 57 4.56 -12.39 15.90
N LEU A 58 4.80 -12.65 14.61
CA LEU A 58 3.85 -12.35 13.55
C LEU A 58 2.65 -13.28 13.62
N GLU A 59 2.90 -14.57 13.86
CA GLU A 59 1.84 -15.57 14.03
C GLU A 59 0.89 -15.19 15.17
N LYS A 60 1.43 -14.86 16.36
CA LYS A 60 0.61 -14.40 17.49
C LYS A 60 -0.22 -13.16 17.15
N LYS A 61 0.36 -12.19 16.43
CA LYS A 61 -0.38 -11.00 15.98
C LYS A 61 -1.54 -11.39 15.07
N LEU A 62 -1.31 -12.26 14.08
CA LEU A 62 -2.35 -12.74 13.18
C LEU A 62 -3.44 -13.51 13.93
N GLN A 63 -3.09 -14.44 14.82
CA GLN A 63 -4.05 -15.18 15.64
C GLN A 63 -4.87 -14.29 16.59
N SER A 64 -4.31 -13.16 17.03
CA SER A 64 -5.00 -12.20 17.91
C SER A 64 -5.92 -11.24 17.15
N GLY A 65 -5.55 -10.85 15.93
CA GLY A 65 -6.20 -9.76 15.18
C GLY A 65 -7.00 -10.18 13.95
N ALA A 66 -6.81 -11.41 13.45
CA ALA A 66 -7.53 -11.88 12.27
C ALA A 66 -8.94 -12.40 12.62
N PRO A 67 -9.94 -12.14 11.76
CA PRO A 67 -11.27 -12.72 11.91
C PRO A 67 -11.26 -14.24 11.75
N TYR A 68 -10.30 -14.77 10.97
CA TYR A 68 -10.09 -16.20 10.74
C TYR A 68 -8.75 -16.61 11.32
N LYS A 69 -8.76 -17.58 12.24
CA LYS A 69 -7.59 -18.07 12.96
C LYS A 69 -7.20 -19.44 12.41
N TRP A 70 -6.23 -19.45 11.50
CA TRP A 70 -5.65 -20.69 11.01
C TRP A 70 -4.69 -21.31 12.02
N LYS A 71 -4.51 -22.63 11.96
CA LYS A 71 -3.56 -23.37 12.81
C LYS A 71 -2.11 -23.13 12.40
N HIS A 72 -1.85 -22.97 11.11
CA HIS A 72 -0.51 -22.88 10.55
C HIS A 72 -0.37 -21.65 9.66
N TYR A 73 0.78 -20.99 9.76
CA TYR A 73 1.14 -19.83 8.94
C TYR A 73 2.56 -19.98 8.40
N TYR A 74 2.70 -19.77 7.10
CA TYR A 74 3.96 -19.96 6.40
C TYR A 74 4.34 -18.72 5.60
N GLU A 75 5.57 -18.23 5.79
CA GLU A 75 6.21 -17.25 4.92
C GLU A 75 6.56 -17.92 3.60
N MET A 76 5.86 -17.51 2.54
CA MET A 76 6.09 -18.00 1.18
C MET A 76 7.14 -17.16 0.45
N HIS A 77 7.06 -15.83 0.64
CA HIS A 77 7.99 -14.88 0.05
C HIS A 77 8.02 -13.59 0.88
N LYS A 78 9.18 -12.94 0.93
CA LYS A 78 9.39 -11.63 1.54
C LYS A 78 10.25 -10.76 0.64
N THR A 79 9.85 -9.50 0.47
CA THR A 79 10.63 -8.50 -0.28
C THR A 79 10.58 -7.13 0.41
N ASN A 80 11.61 -6.32 0.20
CA ASN A 80 11.63 -4.92 0.63
C ASN A 80 11.56 -4.01 -0.60
N VAL A 81 10.77 -2.95 -0.52
CA VAL A 81 10.54 -1.99 -1.59
C VAL A 81 10.60 -0.59 -1.01
N VAL A 82 11.27 0.32 -1.71
CA VAL A 82 11.19 1.75 -1.45
C VAL A 82 10.20 2.35 -2.45
N LEU A 83 9.17 3.04 -1.96
CA LEU A 83 8.22 3.77 -2.79
C LEU A 83 8.38 5.27 -2.56
N HIS A 84 8.85 5.97 -3.59
CA HIS A 84 8.91 7.42 -3.61
C HIS A 84 7.50 8.03 -3.64
N PRO A 85 7.32 9.27 -3.20
CA PRO A 85 6.03 9.95 -3.27
C PRO A 85 5.40 9.89 -4.65
N LYS A 86 4.13 9.47 -4.71
CA LYS A 86 3.32 9.27 -5.93
C LYS A 86 3.84 8.17 -6.87
N GLU A 87 4.82 7.38 -6.46
CA GLU A 87 5.30 6.23 -7.20
C GLU A 87 4.33 5.04 -7.07
N THR A 88 4.11 4.34 -8.17
CA THR A 88 3.48 3.02 -8.19
C THR A 88 4.49 1.98 -8.65
N ARG A 89 4.62 0.87 -7.91
CA ARG A 89 5.41 -0.30 -8.33
C ARG A 89 4.56 -1.54 -8.42
N LYS A 90 4.82 -2.31 -9.45
CA LYS A 90 4.32 -3.67 -9.64
C LYS A 90 5.29 -4.66 -8.99
N ILE A 91 4.80 -5.52 -8.12
CA ILE A 91 5.60 -6.43 -7.29
C ILE A 91 5.04 -7.84 -7.42
N GLU A 92 5.82 -8.78 -7.92
CA GLU A 92 5.44 -10.18 -8.02
C GLU A 92 5.82 -10.92 -6.73
N MET A 93 4.82 -11.34 -5.97
CA MET A 93 5.01 -12.08 -4.72
C MET A 93 5.05 -13.59 -4.95
N SER A 94 4.36 -14.08 -5.96
CA SER A 94 4.45 -15.45 -6.48
C SER A 94 3.86 -15.51 -7.88
N LYS A 95 3.92 -16.68 -8.53
CA LYS A 95 3.24 -16.94 -9.81
C LYS A 95 1.74 -16.64 -9.79
N HIS A 96 1.13 -16.66 -8.59
CA HIS A 96 -0.30 -16.48 -8.38
C HIS A 96 -0.63 -15.22 -7.59
N CYS A 97 0.35 -14.41 -7.19
CA CYS A 97 0.13 -13.23 -6.37
C CYS A 97 0.96 -12.05 -6.86
N LEU A 98 0.26 -10.99 -7.24
CA LEU A 98 0.84 -9.76 -7.75
C LEU A 98 0.25 -8.56 -6.99
N LEU A 99 1.10 -7.61 -6.66
CA LEU A 99 0.73 -6.33 -6.05
C LEU A 99 0.98 -5.20 -7.05
N GLU A 100 0.12 -4.19 -7.03
CA GLU A 100 0.50 -2.83 -7.40
C GLU A 100 0.42 -1.97 -6.15
N ALA A 101 1.58 -1.49 -5.69
CA ALA A 101 1.70 -0.68 -4.48
C ALA A 101 2.01 0.77 -4.85
N THR A 102 1.25 1.71 -4.31
CA THR A 102 1.40 3.14 -4.55
C THR A 102 1.61 3.88 -3.25
N ASN A 103 2.56 4.82 -3.22
CA ASN A 103 2.68 5.82 -2.17
C ASN A 103 1.84 7.06 -2.53
N PRO A 104 0.61 7.23 -2.00
CA PRO A 104 -0.24 8.40 -2.26
C PRO A 104 0.30 9.72 -1.68
N ASN A 105 1.38 9.69 -0.90
CA ASN A 105 2.00 10.83 -0.26
C ASN A 105 1.18 11.50 0.86
N ASP A 106 0.51 10.68 1.68
CA ASP A 106 -0.30 11.14 2.82
C ASP A 106 -0.19 10.22 4.05
N GLY A 107 0.89 9.44 4.14
CA GLY A 107 1.13 8.48 5.22
C GLY A 107 0.33 7.17 5.09
N ARG A 108 -0.37 6.97 3.97
CA ARG A 108 -1.06 5.73 3.62
C ARG A 108 -0.30 4.95 2.57
N ILE A 109 -0.74 3.72 2.34
CA ILE A 109 -0.38 2.94 1.17
C ILE A 109 -1.65 2.55 0.42
N GLN A 110 -1.63 2.70 -0.90
CA GLN A 110 -2.64 2.10 -1.76
C GLN A 110 -2.09 0.79 -2.32
N VAL A 111 -2.86 -0.30 -2.23
CA VAL A 111 -2.50 -1.60 -2.80
C VAL A 111 -3.66 -2.13 -3.65
N ASN A 112 -3.39 -2.39 -4.92
CA ASN A 112 -4.23 -3.27 -5.74
C ASN A 112 -3.66 -4.69 -5.65
N LEU A 113 -4.48 -5.63 -5.23
CA LEU A 113 -4.07 -7.01 -5.02
C LEU A 113 -4.65 -7.89 -6.11
N TYR A 114 -3.82 -8.73 -6.72
CA TYR A 114 -4.21 -9.67 -7.76
C TYR A 114 -3.85 -11.09 -7.33
N GLY A 115 -4.79 -12.01 -7.53
CA GLY A 115 -4.69 -13.43 -7.21
C GLY A 115 -5.10 -14.26 -8.42
N GLU A 116 -4.29 -15.25 -8.80
CA GLU A 116 -4.54 -16.07 -10.01
C GLU A 116 -4.76 -15.21 -11.27
N GLY A 117 -4.07 -14.06 -11.36
CA GLY A 117 -4.20 -13.09 -12.46
C GLY A 117 -5.47 -12.23 -12.44
N LYS A 118 -6.34 -12.37 -11.44
CA LYS A 118 -7.60 -11.61 -11.30
C LYS A 118 -7.48 -10.56 -10.18
N PRO A 119 -8.14 -9.40 -10.29
CA PRO A 119 -8.20 -8.45 -9.19
C PRO A 119 -8.96 -9.09 -8.02
N VAL A 120 -8.35 -9.05 -6.84
CA VAL A 120 -8.91 -9.58 -5.59
C VAL A 120 -9.46 -8.44 -4.76
N SER A 121 -8.66 -7.39 -4.56
CA SER A 121 -9.08 -6.25 -3.75
C SER A 121 -8.27 -4.99 -4.07
N LYS A 122 -8.78 -3.85 -3.64
CA LYS A 122 -8.11 -2.55 -3.67
C LYS A 122 -8.24 -1.92 -2.29
N HIS A 123 -7.11 -1.51 -1.72
CA HIS A 123 -7.03 -0.98 -0.36
C HIS A 123 -6.29 0.36 -0.36
N VAL A 124 -6.67 1.23 0.58
CA VAL A 124 -5.95 2.47 0.91
C VAL A 124 -5.87 2.55 2.44
N GLU A 125 -4.76 2.08 2.99
CA GLU A 125 -4.62 1.88 4.44
C GLU A 125 -3.58 2.84 5.02
N PRO A 126 -3.80 3.40 6.23
CA PRO A 126 -2.73 4.03 6.99
C PRO A 126 -1.57 3.05 7.21
N LEU A 127 -0.33 3.51 7.03
CA LEU A 127 0.86 2.68 7.25
C LEU A 127 1.83 3.33 8.26
N PRO A 128 1.44 3.44 9.54
CA PRO A 128 2.31 3.99 10.57
C PRO A 128 3.48 3.04 10.89
N ALA A 129 4.61 3.62 11.33
CA ALA A 129 5.80 2.91 11.79
C ALA A 129 5.47 1.83 12.84
N GLY A 130 6.09 0.65 12.68
CA GLY A 130 5.94 -0.46 13.63
C GLY A 130 4.58 -1.19 13.62
N GLN A 131 3.61 -0.73 12.83
CA GLN A 131 2.36 -1.44 12.62
C GLN A 131 2.44 -2.35 11.39
N ILE A 132 1.53 -3.34 11.37
CA ILE A 132 1.41 -4.32 10.30
C ILE A 132 0.01 -4.17 9.73
N VAL A 133 -0.06 -3.87 8.44
CA VAL A 133 -1.31 -3.93 7.69
C VAL A 133 -1.41 -5.33 7.08
N THR A 134 -2.55 -5.99 7.24
CA THR A 134 -2.80 -7.34 6.70
C THR A 134 -3.90 -7.24 5.66
N LEU A 135 -3.58 -7.61 4.42
CA LEU A 135 -4.55 -7.66 3.32
C LEU A 135 -4.81 -9.12 2.98
N GLY A 136 -6.05 -9.57 3.20
CA GLY A 136 -6.49 -10.92 2.89
C GLY A 136 -6.70 -11.12 1.40
N GLY A 137 -6.22 -12.25 0.89
CA GLY A 137 -6.56 -12.75 -0.42
C GLY A 137 -7.81 -13.64 -0.37
N ASN A 138 -7.90 -14.56 -1.33
CA ASN A 138 -8.95 -15.57 -1.34
C ASN A 138 -8.68 -16.68 -0.31
N ALA A 139 -9.75 -17.22 0.26
CA ALA A 139 -9.72 -18.41 1.10
C ALA A 139 -10.59 -19.53 0.48
N LYS A 140 -10.06 -20.75 0.40
CA LYS A 140 -10.73 -21.98 -0.06
C LYS A 140 -10.21 -23.16 0.77
N ASN A 141 -11.06 -24.12 1.10
CA ASN A 141 -10.69 -25.36 1.78
C ASN A 141 -9.83 -25.12 3.04
N ASP A 142 -10.36 -24.33 3.98
CA ASP A 142 -9.67 -23.96 5.23
C ASP A 142 -8.25 -23.40 5.07
N THR A 143 -7.99 -22.85 3.89
CA THR A 143 -6.69 -22.34 3.48
C THR A 143 -6.88 -20.98 2.82
N GLY A 144 -6.05 -20.02 3.21
CA GLY A 144 -6.06 -18.67 2.66
C GLY A 144 -4.65 -18.16 2.48
N TRP A 145 -4.54 -17.07 1.73
CA TRP A 145 -3.29 -16.34 1.61
C TRP A 145 -3.52 -14.88 1.95
N MET A 146 -2.47 -14.20 2.39
CA MET A 146 -2.52 -12.80 2.79
C MET A 146 -1.18 -12.11 2.58
N ILE A 147 -1.22 -10.79 2.45
CA ILE A 147 -0.04 -9.94 2.40
C ILE A 147 0.08 -9.17 3.71
N LEU A 148 1.23 -9.31 4.38
CA LEU A 148 1.61 -8.45 5.49
C LEU A 148 2.46 -7.30 4.95
N ILE A 149 2.09 -6.08 5.30
CA ILE A 149 2.76 -4.86 4.88
C ILE A 149 3.28 -4.16 6.13
N GLN A 150 4.59 -3.89 6.16
CA GLN A 150 5.25 -3.25 7.29
C GLN A 150 6.08 -2.08 6.80
N ARG A 151 5.95 -0.92 7.44
CA ARG A 151 6.93 0.15 7.27
C ARG A 151 8.20 -0.23 8.02
N LYS A 152 9.34 -0.22 7.34
CA LYS A 152 10.65 -0.31 7.98
C LYS A 152 11.01 1.05 8.52
N ASP A 153 11.38 1.08 9.79
CA ASP A 153 11.99 2.27 10.38
C ASP A 153 13.50 2.21 10.12
N ASP A 154 14.04 3.24 9.49
CA ASP A 154 15.48 3.35 9.16
C ASP A 154 16.38 3.23 10.40
N LYS A 155 15.83 3.49 11.59
CA LYS A 155 16.54 3.42 12.88
C LYS A 155 16.69 2.00 13.45
N LYS A 156 15.98 0.99 12.96
CA LYS A 156 15.94 -0.35 13.59
C LYS A 156 16.54 -1.49 12.74
N ASP A 157 16.60 -1.33 11.42
CA ASP A 157 16.92 -2.39 10.46
C ASP A 157 18.16 -2.07 9.57
N ALA A 158 19.15 -1.33 10.09
CA ALA A 158 20.37 -0.93 9.34
C ALA A 158 21.25 -2.11 8.84
N ASP A 159 20.83 -3.37 9.01
CA ASP A 159 21.58 -4.57 8.63
C ASP A 159 20.83 -5.47 7.63
N VAL A 160 20.09 -4.89 6.68
CA VAL A 160 19.59 -5.62 5.52
C VAL A 160 19.95 -4.87 4.25
N LYS A 161 21.02 -5.32 3.59
CA LYS A 161 21.36 -4.88 2.21
C LYS A 161 20.12 -4.97 1.32
N PRO A 162 19.81 -3.93 0.52
CA PRO A 162 18.75 -4.03 -0.47
C PRO A 162 19.09 -5.16 -1.45
N VAL A 163 18.23 -6.18 -1.52
CA VAL A 163 18.26 -7.15 -2.62
C VAL A 163 17.87 -6.36 -3.86
N PRO A 164 18.69 -6.33 -4.92
CA PRO A 164 18.34 -5.61 -6.13
C PRO A 164 17.12 -6.26 -6.75
N ALA A 165 16.02 -5.52 -6.80
CA ALA A 165 14.90 -5.86 -7.67
C ALA A 165 15.46 -5.89 -9.10
N LYS A 166 15.55 -7.08 -9.71
CA LYS A 166 15.68 -7.20 -11.16
C LYS A 166 14.35 -6.73 -11.77
N THR A 167 14.20 -5.43 -11.91
CA THR A 167 13.17 -4.82 -12.74
C THR A 167 13.80 -4.62 -14.11
N GLU A 168 13.58 -5.53 -15.03
CA GLU A 168 13.79 -5.23 -16.44
C GLU A 168 12.75 -4.16 -16.85
N PRO A 169 13.17 -3.06 -17.50
CA PRO A 169 12.23 -2.07 -17.99
C PRO A 169 11.42 -2.70 -19.13
N VAL A 170 10.11 -2.84 -18.94
CA VAL A 170 9.20 -3.16 -20.05
C VAL A 170 9.25 -1.98 -21.01
N LYS A 171 9.95 -2.19 -22.12
CA LYS A 171 10.02 -1.28 -23.25
C LYS A 171 8.62 -1.18 -23.85
N THR A 172 7.91 -0.10 -23.55
CA THR A 172 6.70 0.27 -24.26
C THR A 172 7.13 0.76 -25.64
N GLU A 173 7.01 -0.09 -26.65
CA GLU A 173 7.18 0.35 -28.04
C GLU A 173 6.02 1.29 -28.39
N PRO A 174 6.29 2.48 -28.95
CA PRO A 174 5.23 3.35 -29.43
C PRO A 174 4.59 2.73 -30.67
N VAL A 175 3.26 2.56 -30.64
CA VAL A 175 2.45 2.20 -31.79
C VAL A 175 2.69 3.24 -32.89
N LYS A 176 3.33 2.80 -33.97
CA LYS A 176 3.56 3.60 -35.17
C LYS A 176 2.24 3.72 -35.91
N THR A 177 1.54 4.84 -35.75
CA THR A 177 0.45 5.22 -36.65
C THR A 177 1.07 5.65 -37.98
N GLU A 178 0.90 4.82 -39.02
CA GLU A 178 1.26 5.21 -40.38
C GLU A 178 0.31 6.31 -40.89
N PRO A 179 0.82 7.42 -41.46
CA PRO A 179 -0.02 8.40 -42.11
C PRO A 179 -0.48 7.86 -43.47
N VAL A 180 -1.81 7.82 -43.67
CA VAL A 180 -2.45 7.54 -44.96
C VAL A 180 -2.00 8.59 -45.97
N LYS A 181 -1.26 8.16 -46.99
CA LYS A 181 -0.93 8.98 -48.16
C LYS A 181 -2.19 9.17 -49.01
N THR A 182 -2.69 10.39 -49.07
CA THR A 182 -3.62 10.85 -50.11
C THR A 182 -2.82 11.16 -51.38
N GLU A 183 -3.03 10.41 -52.46
CA GLU A 183 -2.47 10.73 -53.77
C GLU A 183 -3.28 11.87 -54.44
N PRO A 184 -2.61 12.85 -55.09
CA PRO A 184 -3.31 13.86 -55.87
C PRO A 184 -3.65 13.32 -57.27
N VAL A 185 -4.93 13.36 -57.62
CA VAL A 185 -5.45 13.08 -58.97
C VAL A 185 -4.95 14.18 -59.92
N LYS A 186 -4.14 13.79 -60.93
CA LYS A 186 -3.76 14.66 -62.05
C LYS A 186 -4.93 14.82 -63.01
N THR A 187 -5.33 16.06 -63.26
CA THR A 187 -6.16 16.47 -64.39
C THR A 187 -5.28 16.70 -65.61
N GLU A 188 -5.56 15.97 -66.71
CA GLU A 188 -4.98 16.25 -68.03
C GLU A 188 -5.78 17.36 -68.74
N PRO A 189 -5.12 18.25 -69.52
CA PRO A 189 -5.81 19.24 -70.34
C PRO A 189 -6.21 18.65 -71.70
N VAL A 190 -7.48 18.82 -72.07
CA VAL A 190 -8.01 18.50 -73.40
C VAL A 190 -7.52 19.57 -74.39
N LYS A 191 -7.00 19.14 -75.53
CA LYS A 191 -6.58 19.97 -76.65
C LYS A 191 -7.66 20.05 -77.72
#